data_AF-A0A1X0Y1X4-F1
#
_entry.id   AF-A0A1X0Y1X4-F1
#
_cell.length_a   1.000
_cell.length_b   1.000
_cell.length_c   1.000
_cell.angle_alpha   90.00
_cell.angle_beta   90.00
_cell.angle_gamma   90.00
#
_symmetry.space_group_name_H-M   'P 1'
#
loop_
_entity.id
_entity.type
_entity.pdbx_description
1 polymer ?
#
loop_
_entity_poly.entity_id
_entity_poly.type
_entity_poly.pdbx_seq_one_letter_code
_entity_poly.pdbx_strand_id
1 'polypeptide(L)'
;MKKVLILLAILSLASASTGFAAYTSGTNGSVTLANSIPSGSADPALTVQLSNNVQLNYLADTTAGLGYILSTYHASGNRTYGSSSGDASIYWADGTQATGLPTTVPTGTGTADFSSWKAL
;
A
#
# COMPACT_ATOMS: atom_id res chain seq x y z
N MET A 1 39.06 26.16 -4.61
CA MET A 1 37.58 26.16 -4.58
C MET A 1 36.92 25.18 -5.59
N LYS A 2 37.62 24.72 -6.64
CA LYS A 2 37.10 23.72 -7.60
C LYS A 2 36.74 22.33 -7.02
N LYS A 3 37.30 21.97 -5.87
CA LYS A 3 37.04 20.67 -5.21
C LYS A 3 35.71 20.63 -4.45
N VAL A 4 35.21 21.80 -4.03
CA VAL A 4 33.92 21.92 -3.31
C VAL A 4 32.74 21.76 -4.27
N LEU A 5 32.89 22.20 -5.53
CA LEU A 5 31.87 22.04 -6.56
C LEU A 5 31.59 20.56 -6.91
N ILE A 6 32.60 19.70 -6.84
CA ILE A 6 32.43 18.26 -7.11
C ILE A 6 31.65 17.59 -5.97
N LEU A 7 31.90 17.98 -4.71
CA LEU A 7 31.13 17.44 -3.58
C LEU A 7 29.67 17.89 -3.57
N LEU A 8 29.39 19.13 -3.98
CA LEU A 8 28.02 19.64 -4.06
C LEU A 8 27.19 18.95 -5.16
N ALA A 9 27.84 18.58 -6.27
CA ALA A 9 27.19 17.82 -7.34
C ALA A 9 26.86 16.38 -6.92
N ILE A 10 27.74 15.72 -6.13
CA ILE A 10 27.46 14.36 -5.64
C ILE A 10 26.33 14.37 -4.59
N LEU A 11 26.21 15.43 -3.80
CA LEU A 11 25.14 15.57 -2.80
C LEU A 11 23.75 15.82 -3.41
N SER A 12 23.67 16.47 -4.57
CA SER A 12 22.40 16.68 -5.29
C SER A 12 21.89 15.45 -6.05
N LEU A 13 22.77 14.47 -6.32
CA LEU A 13 22.36 13.16 -6.84
C LEU A 13 21.74 12.24 -5.77
N ALA A 14 21.93 12.55 -4.48
CA ALA A 14 21.40 11.76 -3.36
C ALA A 14 19.96 12.13 -2.95
N SER A 15 19.37 13.19 -3.52
CA SER A 15 18.05 13.70 -3.13
C SER A 15 16.90 13.26 -4.06
N ALA A 16 17.16 12.42 -5.06
CA ALA A 16 16.18 12.06 -6.08
C ALA A 16 15.63 10.61 -5.99
N SER A 17 15.64 10.00 -4.80
CA SER A 17 14.93 8.73 -4.59
C SER A 17 13.71 8.96 -3.69
N THR A 18 12.67 9.61 -4.22
CA THR A 18 11.32 9.33 -3.75
C THR A 18 10.99 7.91 -4.19
N GLY A 19 11.36 6.94 -3.35
CA GLY A 19 10.87 5.58 -3.47
C GLY A 19 9.38 5.60 -3.20
N PHE A 20 8.58 5.54 -4.25
CA PHE A 20 7.16 5.21 -4.11
C PHE A 20 7.08 3.84 -3.43
N ALA A 21 6.43 3.78 -2.27
CA ALA A 21 6.20 2.53 -1.56
C ALA A 21 5.50 1.54 -2.49
N ALA A 22 6.08 0.34 -2.55
CA ALA A 22 5.75 -0.72 -3.49
C ALA A 22 4.28 -1.13 -3.35
N TYR A 23 3.47 -0.75 -4.34
CA TYR A 23 2.25 -1.46 -4.66
C TYR A 23 2.64 -2.92 -4.89
N THR A 24 2.37 -3.78 -3.91
CA THR A 24 2.60 -5.21 -4.07
C THR A 24 1.29 -5.83 -4.50
N SER A 25 1.17 -6.09 -5.80
CA SER A 25 0.11 -6.96 -6.35
C SER A 25 0.65 -8.38 -6.47
N GLY A 26 0.14 -9.28 -5.64
CA GLY A 26 0.37 -10.72 -5.82
C GLY A 26 -0.75 -11.34 -6.63
N THR A 27 -0.39 -12.21 -7.58
CA THR A 27 -1.34 -13.12 -8.24
C THR A 27 -0.90 -14.53 -7.88
N ASN A 28 -1.79 -15.32 -7.27
CA ASN A 28 -1.54 -16.73 -6.93
C ASN A 28 -0.24 -16.95 -6.13
N GLY A 29 -0.32 -16.85 -4.81
CA GLY A 29 0.78 -17.22 -3.91
C GLY A 29 0.92 -16.31 -2.71
N SER A 30 2.17 -16.16 -2.26
CA SER A 30 2.52 -15.41 -1.07
C SER A 30 2.73 -13.93 -1.37
N VAL A 31 2.04 -13.04 -0.67
CA VAL A 31 2.29 -11.60 -0.70
C VAL A 31 3.05 -11.21 0.55
N THR A 32 4.24 -10.62 0.35
CA THR A 32 5.03 -10.06 1.45
C THR A 32 4.56 -8.63 1.71
N LEU A 33 3.93 -8.43 2.86
CA LEU A 33 3.58 -7.11 3.38
C LEU A 33 4.85 -6.53 4.01
N ALA A 34 5.59 -5.74 3.25
CA ALA A 34 6.72 -5.00 3.77
C ALA A 34 6.23 -3.71 4.44
N ASN A 35 6.72 -3.44 5.65
CA ASN A 35 6.57 -2.12 6.25
C ASN A 35 7.52 -1.17 5.53
N SER A 36 7.05 0.00 5.12
CA SER A 36 7.85 0.97 4.38
C SER A 36 8.52 1.98 5.33
N ILE A 37 9.01 1.50 6.47
CA ILE A 37 9.81 2.32 7.38
C ILE A 37 11.20 2.50 6.75
N PRO A 38 11.75 3.73 6.72
CA PRO A 38 13.10 3.99 6.23
C PRO A 38 14.12 3.07 6.92
N SER A 39 14.95 2.44 6.10
CA SER A 39 15.99 1.46 6.44
C SER A 39 16.62 1.63 7.83
N GLY A 40 16.46 0.62 8.69
CA GLY A 40 17.16 0.55 9.98
C GLY A 40 16.55 -0.39 11.02
N SER A 41 15.25 -0.69 10.91
CA SER A 41 14.57 -1.69 11.76
C SER A 41 14.30 -2.95 10.96
N ALA A 42 14.79 -4.10 11.45
CA ALA A 42 14.47 -5.42 10.92
C ALA A 42 13.07 -5.83 11.43
N ASP A 43 12.03 -5.12 10.99
CA ASP A 43 10.67 -5.62 11.21
C ASP A 43 10.43 -6.86 10.34
N PRO A 44 9.79 -7.90 10.88
CA PRO A 44 9.53 -9.11 10.13
C PRO A 44 8.57 -8.79 8.98
N ALA A 45 9.02 -9.02 7.75
CA ALA A 45 8.15 -8.97 6.61
C ALA A 45 7.06 -10.04 6.77
N LEU A 46 5.79 -9.62 6.77
CA LEU A 46 4.66 -10.55 6.94
C LEU A 46 4.31 -11.16 5.59
N THR A 47 4.56 -12.46 5.45
CA THR A 47 4.18 -13.20 4.26
C THR A 47 2.77 -13.78 4.42
N VAL A 48 1.83 -13.28 3.64
CA VAL A 48 0.42 -13.75 3.62
C VAL A 48 0.22 -14.70 2.45
N GLN A 49 -0.38 -15.86 2.70
CA GLN A 49 -0.77 -16.80 1.63
C GLN A 49 -2.17 -16.47 1.14
N LEU A 50 -2.30 -16.20 -0.16
CA LEU A 50 -3.60 -15.98 -0.79
C LEU A 50 -4.21 -17.31 -1.22
N SER A 51 -5.54 -17.39 -1.14
CA SER A 51 -6.28 -18.50 -1.75
C SER A 51 -6.11 -18.48 -3.28
N ASN A 52 -6.32 -19.63 -3.92
CA ASN A 52 -6.20 -19.75 -5.38
C ASN A 52 -7.10 -18.70 -6.08
N ASN A 53 -6.53 -18.01 -7.07
CA ASN A 53 -7.13 -16.94 -7.85
C ASN A 53 -7.62 -15.73 -7.03
N VAL A 54 -7.16 -15.55 -5.80
CA VAL A 54 -7.34 -14.30 -5.05
C VAL A 54 -6.12 -13.41 -5.27
N GLN A 55 -6.40 -12.13 -5.52
CA GLN A 55 -5.40 -11.07 -5.63
C GLN A 55 -5.56 -10.11 -4.45
N LEU A 56 -4.45 -9.55 -4.00
CA LEU A 56 -4.37 -8.58 -2.90
C LEU A 56 -3.66 -7.33 -3.41
N ASN A 57 -4.26 -6.17 -3.15
CA ASN A 57 -3.61 -4.87 -3.22
C ASN A 57 -3.39 -4.41 -1.78
N TYR A 58 -2.18 -3.94 -1.49
CA TYR A 58 -1.81 -3.46 -0.16
C TYR A 58 -1.02 -2.16 -0.28
N LEU A 59 -1.35 -1.21 0.58
CA LEU A 59 -0.65 0.06 0.73
C LEU A 59 -0.39 0.29 2.23
N ALA A 60 0.88 0.36 2.61
CA ALA A 60 1.29 0.66 3.98
C ALA A 60 1.47 2.17 4.19
N ASP A 61 1.26 2.64 5.42
CA ASP A 61 1.64 3.98 5.83
C ASP A 61 3.17 4.07 5.99
N THR A 62 3.78 4.90 5.16
CA THR A 62 5.23 5.15 5.14
C THR A 62 5.68 6.16 6.20
N THR A 63 4.74 6.91 6.79
CA THR A 63 5.04 8.09 7.61
C THR A 63 4.92 7.80 9.10
N ALA A 64 3.84 7.16 9.55
CA ALA A 64 3.67 6.79 10.95
C ALA A 64 3.83 5.27 11.21
N GLY A 65 3.85 4.44 10.15
CA GLY A 65 4.06 2.98 10.26
C GLY A 65 2.94 2.22 10.96
N LEU A 66 1.80 2.87 11.23
CA LEU A 66 0.67 2.29 11.96
C LEU A 66 -0.57 2.05 11.10
N GLY A 67 -0.57 2.59 9.87
CA GLY A 67 -1.71 2.53 8.99
C GLY A 67 -1.54 1.59 7.80
N TYR A 68 -2.66 1.15 7.24
CA TYR A 68 -2.71 0.39 6.00
C TYR A 68 -4.02 0.60 5.24
N ILE A 69 -3.98 0.28 3.94
CA ILE A 69 -5.14 -0.01 3.11
C ILE A 69 -4.90 -1.36 2.46
N LEU A 70 -5.95 -2.18 2.41
CA LEU A 70 -5.92 -3.44 1.70
C LEU A 70 -7.19 -3.61 0.88
N SER A 71 -7.06 -4.35 -0.22
CA SER A 71 -8.22 -4.86 -0.94
C SER A 71 -7.95 -6.21 -1.56
N THR A 72 -8.97 -7.06 -1.60
CA THR A 72 -8.90 -8.37 -2.22
C THR A 72 -10.02 -8.58 -3.21
N TYR A 73 -9.74 -9.37 -4.25
CA TYR A 73 -10.75 -9.81 -5.20
C TYR A 73 -10.35 -11.16 -5.80
N HIS A 74 -11.35 -11.92 -6.20
CA HIS A 74 -11.14 -13.18 -6.91
C HIS A 74 -11.10 -12.91 -8.42
N ALA A 75 -10.23 -13.60 -9.17
CA ALA A 75 -10.06 -13.38 -10.61
C ALA A 75 -11.34 -13.62 -11.42
N SER A 76 -12.19 -14.56 -10.98
CA SER A 76 -13.52 -14.81 -11.54
C SER A 76 -14.67 -14.19 -10.73
N GLY A 77 -14.34 -13.34 -9.76
CA GLY A 77 -15.33 -12.63 -8.94
C GLY A 77 -15.97 -11.48 -9.71
N ASN A 78 -16.98 -10.85 -9.10
CA ASN A 78 -17.59 -9.63 -9.59
C ASN A 78 -17.56 -8.50 -8.54
N ARG A 79 -16.78 -8.69 -7.48
CA ARG A 79 -16.64 -7.73 -6.38
C ARG A 79 -15.19 -7.67 -5.92
N THR A 80 -14.79 -6.47 -5.53
CA THR A 80 -13.59 -6.22 -4.74
C THR A 80 -14.01 -5.82 -3.34
N TYR A 81 -13.31 -6.35 -2.33
CA TYR A 81 -13.51 -6.01 -0.92
C TYR A 81 -12.30 -5.23 -0.43
N GLY A 82 -12.53 -4.20 0.38
CA GLY A 82 -11.49 -3.30 0.86
C GLY A 82 -11.66 -2.98 2.34
N SER A 83 -10.55 -2.66 2.99
CA SER A 83 -10.53 -2.17 4.37
C SER A 83 -9.28 -1.30 4.59
N SER A 84 -9.27 -0.55 5.68
CA SER A 84 -8.14 0.27 6.08
C SER A 84 -7.98 0.27 7.59
N SER A 85 -6.79 0.61 8.07
CA SER A 85 -6.52 0.83 9.50
C SER A 85 -7.38 1.92 10.14
N GLY A 86 -7.92 2.83 9.32
CA GLY A 86 -8.74 3.95 9.77
C GLY A 86 -10.20 3.57 10.06
N ASP A 87 -10.68 2.42 9.59
CA ASP A 87 -12.07 2.02 9.77
C ASP A 87 -12.19 0.58 10.30
N ALA A 88 -13.22 0.34 11.11
CA ALA A 88 -13.63 -1.01 11.50
C ALA A 88 -14.49 -1.72 10.43
N SER A 89 -14.92 -0.99 9.41
CA SER A 89 -15.81 -1.48 8.36
C SER A 89 -15.05 -2.22 7.27
N ILE A 90 -15.76 -3.16 6.62
CA ILE A 90 -15.36 -3.74 5.35
C ILE A 90 -16.22 -3.09 4.27
N TYR A 91 -15.59 -2.64 3.19
CA TYR A 91 -16.25 -2.04 2.06
C TYR A 91 -16.20 -2.96 0.85
N TRP A 92 -17.13 -2.79 -0.08
CA TRP A 92 -17.13 -3.50 -1.35
C TRP A 92 -17.53 -2.60 -2.53
N ALA A 93 -16.99 -2.92 -3.69
CA ALA A 93 -17.36 -2.30 -4.96
C ALA A 93 -17.58 -3.37 -6.04
N ASP A 94 -18.42 -3.03 -7.01
CA ASP A 94 -18.71 -3.88 -8.17
C ASP A 94 -17.49 -3.94 -9.12
N GLY A 95 -17.23 -5.12 -9.67
CA GLY A 95 -16.11 -5.41 -10.57
C GLY A 95 -14.90 -6.06 -9.87
N THR A 96 -14.07 -6.74 -10.66
CA THR A 96 -12.70 -7.10 -10.23
C THR A 96 -11.80 -5.88 -10.39
N GLN A 97 -10.84 -5.69 -9.49
CA GLN A 97 -9.99 -4.49 -9.49
C GLN A 97 -10.78 -3.18 -9.49
N ALA A 98 -11.85 -3.12 -8.68
CA ALA A 98 -12.64 -1.91 -8.53
C ALA A 98 -11.74 -0.69 -8.29
N THR A 99 -11.97 0.35 -9.09
CA THR A 99 -11.23 1.60 -9.02
C THR A 99 -11.73 2.45 -7.85
N GLY A 100 -10.95 3.45 -7.44
CA GLY A 100 -11.31 4.31 -6.31
C GLY A 100 -11.00 3.68 -4.96
N LEU A 101 -10.03 2.76 -4.90
CA LEU A 101 -9.35 2.46 -3.65
C LEU A 101 -8.62 3.71 -3.17
N PRO A 102 -8.63 3.99 -1.85
CA PRO A 102 -7.81 5.05 -1.29
C PRO A 102 -6.34 4.89 -1.70
N THR A 103 -5.71 5.97 -2.17
CA THR A 103 -4.29 5.98 -2.56
C THR A 103 -3.38 6.53 -1.47
N THR A 104 -3.97 7.01 -0.38
CA THR A 104 -3.29 7.51 0.81
C THR A 104 -3.89 6.84 2.02
N VAL A 105 -3.05 6.30 2.90
CA VAL A 105 -3.53 5.66 4.12
C VAL A 105 -4.27 6.68 4.99
N PRO A 106 -5.51 6.41 5.43
CA PRO A 106 -6.25 7.33 6.26
C PRO A 106 -5.54 7.53 7.61
N THR A 107 -5.40 8.78 8.04
CA THR A 107 -4.82 9.15 9.34
C THR A 107 -5.88 9.33 10.44
N GLY A 108 -7.14 8.94 10.16
CA GLY A 108 -8.32 9.01 11.02
C GLY A 108 -9.40 8.01 10.57
N THR A 109 -10.70 8.27 10.84
CA THR A 109 -11.81 7.44 10.30
C THR A 109 -11.75 7.38 8.78
N GLY A 110 -11.47 6.21 8.21
CA GLY A 110 -11.26 5.97 6.78
C GLY A 110 -12.52 6.12 5.91
N THR A 111 -13.67 6.42 6.51
CA THR A 111 -14.99 6.40 5.86
C THR A 111 -15.08 7.39 4.69
N ALA A 112 -14.28 8.46 4.71
CA ALA A 112 -14.22 9.44 3.61
C ALA A 112 -13.55 8.87 2.34
N ASP A 113 -12.60 7.95 2.51
CA ASP A 113 -11.78 7.48 1.40
C ASP A 113 -12.43 6.33 0.62
N PHE A 114 -13.39 5.62 1.24
CA PHE A 114 -14.23 4.59 0.60
C PHE A 114 -15.57 5.12 0.08
N SER A 115 -15.66 6.42 -0.22
CA SER A 115 -16.93 7.10 -0.57
C SER A 115 -17.68 6.54 -1.79
N SER A 116 -16.99 5.90 -2.73
CA SER A 116 -17.60 5.21 -3.89
C SER A 116 -17.92 3.73 -3.64
N TRP A 117 -17.57 3.21 -2.46
CA TRP A 117 -17.74 1.82 -2.07
C TRP A 117 -18.91 1.69 -1.08
N LYS A 118 -19.48 0.49 -1.01
CA LYS A 118 -20.60 0.17 -0.12
C LYS A 118 -20.05 -0.48 1.14
N ALA A 119 -20.45 0.00 2.32
CA ALA A 119 -20.14 -0.67 3.58
C ALA A 119 -20.97 -1.96 3.73
N LEU A 120 -20.38 -2.99 4.34
CA LEU A 120 -21.04 -4.23 4.76
C LEU A 120 -21.72 -4.09 6.12
#